data_AF-A0A519FUQ8-F1
#
_entry.id   AF-A0A519FUQ8-F1
#
_cell.length_a   1.000
_cell.length_b   1.000
_cell.length_c   1.000
_cell.angle_alpha   90.00
_cell.angle_beta   90.00
_cell.angle_gamma   90.00
#
_symmetry.space_group_name_H-M   'P 1'
#
loop_
_entity.id
_entity.type
_entity.pdbx_description
1 polymer ?
#
loop_
_entity_poly.entity_id
_entity_poly.type
_entity_poly.pdbx_seq_one_letter_code
_entity_poly.pdbx_strand_id
1 'polypeptide(L)'
;RVEGRDQIAAFMNHAMAGLEEWSFPEEWTMVDGDRVVTFWWNRLPGTGPDGTPYQAPAFSVLHYAGDGLFDYELDLVNMAEVGELFGASGWMPGPEMAFPGPNPDRNVTPRRLTSP
;
A
#
# COMPACT_ATOMS: atom_id res chain seq x y z
N ARG A 1 -1.08 -1.57 -12.67
CA ARG A 1 -2.37 -2.25 -12.50
C ARG A 1 -2.12 -3.75 -12.55
N VAL A 2 -2.75 -4.52 -11.66
CA VAL A 2 -2.70 -5.99 -11.61
C VAL A 2 -4.15 -6.49 -11.54
N GLU A 3 -4.50 -7.54 -12.27
CA GLU A 3 -5.89 -8.02 -12.35
C GLU A 3 -6.02 -9.52 -12.14
N GLY A 4 -7.07 -9.94 -11.41
CA GLY A 4 -7.33 -11.34 -11.13
C GLY A 4 -6.62 -11.83 -9.86
N ARG A 5 -7.32 -12.69 -9.11
CA ARG A 5 -6.93 -13.09 -7.75
C ARG A 5 -5.54 -13.71 -7.69
N ASP A 6 -5.21 -14.59 -8.63
CA ASP A 6 -3.90 -15.28 -8.64
C ASP A 6 -2.76 -14.31 -8.94
N GLN A 7 -2.98 -13.35 -9.85
CA GLN A 7 -1.98 -12.34 -10.17
C GLN A 7 -1.79 -11.35 -9.02
N ILE A 8 -2.89 -10.95 -8.36
CA ILE A 8 -2.84 -10.10 -7.17
C ILE A 8 -2.10 -10.81 -6.04
N ALA A 9 -2.40 -12.09 -5.77
CA ALA A 9 -1.70 -12.85 -4.74
C ALA A 9 -0.19 -12.97 -5.02
N ALA A 10 0.19 -13.26 -6.27
CA ALA A 10 1.60 -13.29 -6.67
C ALA A 10 2.27 -11.91 -6.53
N PHE A 11 1.56 -10.85 -6.92
CA PHE A 11 2.02 -9.47 -6.76
C PHE A 11 2.25 -9.11 -5.29
N MET A 12 1.31 -9.42 -4.39
CA MET A 12 1.45 -9.10 -2.96
C MET A 12 2.66 -9.82 -2.35
N ASN A 13 2.86 -11.10 -2.67
CA ASN A 13 4.05 -11.82 -2.21
C ASN A 13 5.35 -11.18 -2.71
N HIS A 14 5.38 -10.73 -3.97
CA HIS A 14 6.54 -10.06 -4.54
C HIS A 14 6.77 -8.67 -3.93
N ALA A 15 5.70 -7.87 -3.79
CA ALA A 15 5.75 -6.50 -3.30
C ALA A 15 6.20 -6.39 -1.84
N MET A 16 5.89 -7.41 -1.04
CA MET A 16 6.22 -7.44 0.40
C MET A 16 7.61 -8.01 0.70
N ALA A 17 8.29 -8.60 -0.29
CA ALA A 17 9.64 -9.13 -0.11
C ALA A 17 10.62 -8.01 0.27
N GLY A 18 11.41 -8.22 1.32
CA GLY A 18 12.35 -7.23 1.85
C GLY A 18 11.72 -6.15 2.73
N LEU A 19 10.42 -6.26 3.04
CA LEU A 19 9.67 -5.36 3.93
C LEU A 19 9.24 -6.05 5.23
N GLU A 20 9.90 -7.14 5.63
CA GLU A 20 9.47 -7.99 6.75
C GLU A 20 9.43 -7.26 8.10
N GLU A 21 10.28 -6.24 8.28
CA GLU A 21 10.33 -5.42 9.49
C GLU A 21 9.45 -4.15 9.42
N TRP A 22 8.78 -3.92 8.28
CA TRP A 22 7.84 -2.82 8.13
C TRP A 22 6.49 -3.16 8.77
N SER A 23 5.76 -2.13 9.15
CA SER A 23 4.37 -2.27 9.60
C SER A 23 3.48 -1.25 8.91
N PHE A 24 2.20 -1.60 8.79
CA PHE A 24 1.21 -0.83 8.05
C PHE A 24 -0.03 -0.55 8.91
N PRO A 25 0.12 0.17 10.05
CA PRO A 25 -1.00 0.39 10.95
C PRO A 25 -2.05 1.31 10.29
N GLU A 26 -3.29 0.87 10.34
CA GLU A 26 -4.46 1.67 9.99
C GLU A 26 -4.74 2.70 11.09
N GLU A 27 -5.12 3.89 10.67
CA GLU A 27 -5.43 5.01 11.56
C GLU A 27 -6.94 5.29 11.59
N TRP A 28 -7.55 5.38 10.41
CA TRP A 28 -8.99 5.53 10.29
C TRP A 28 -9.52 5.04 8.94
N THR A 29 -10.82 4.79 8.91
CA THR A 29 -11.57 4.40 7.72
C THR A 29 -12.82 5.27 7.56
N MET A 30 -13.11 5.67 6.31
CA MET A 30 -14.36 6.31 5.90
C MET A 30 -15.09 5.44 4.89
N VAL A 31 -16.43 5.43 4.97
CA VAL A 31 -17.28 4.63 4.09
C VAL A 31 -18.40 5.49 3.51
N ASP A 32 -18.60 5.41 2.20
CA ASP A 32 -19.74 6.00 1.48
C ASP A 32 -20.29 4.98 0.47
N GLY A 33 -21.42 4.36 0.82
CA GLY A 33 -22.00 3.26 0.05
C GLY A 33 -21.05 2.07 -0.07
N ASP A 34 -20.68 1.73 -1.30
CA ASP A 34 -19.72 0.65 -1.61
C ASP A 34 -18.26 1.11 -1.61
N ARG A 35 -17.99 2.39 -1.37
CA ARG A 35 -16.63 2.95 -1.38
C ARG A 35 -16.08 2.99 0.03
N VAL A 36 -14.85 2.48 0.17
CA VAL A 36 -14.09 2.50 1.42
C VAL A 36 -12.82 3.30 1.17
N VAL A 37 -12.50 4.22 2.06
CA VAL A 37 -11.21 4.93 2.08
C VAL A 37 -10.55 4.65 3.42
N THR A 38 -9.34 4.12 3.40
CA THR A 38 -8.55 3.90 4.62
C THR A 38 -7.33 4.82 4.61
N PHE A 39 -6.96 5.32 5.79
CA PHE A 39 -5.70 6.01 6.03
C PHE A 39 -4.80 5.10 6.87
N TRP A 40 -3.55 4.95 6.43
CA TRP A 40 -2.58 4.07 7.06
C TRP A 40 -1.16 4.62 6.92
N TRP A 41 -0.25 4.07 7.71
CA TRP A 41 1.14 4.50 7.75
C TRP A 41 2.06 3.48 7.08
N ASN A 42 2.95 3.92 6.19
CA ASN A 42 4.14 3.16 5.83
C ASN A 42 5.18 3.34 6.93
N ARG A 43 5.23 2.43 7.91
CA ARG A 43 6.13 2.54 9.06
C ARG A 43 7.35 1.64 8.91
N LEU A 44 8.52 2.28 8.86
CA LEU A 44 9.83 1.64 8.86
C LEU A 44 10.20 1.14 10.26
N PRO A 45 11.15 0.20 10.39
CA PRO A 45 11.70 -0.18 11.69
C PRO A 45 12.43 0.98 12.37
N GLY A 46 12.41 0.97 13.71
CA GLY A 46 13.10 1.97 14.54
C GLY A 46 12.27 3.22 14.82
N THR A 47 12.93 4.20 15.45
CA THR A 47 12.32 5.48 15.86
C THR A 47 13.35 6.60 15.73
N GLY A 48 12.86 7.83 15.57
CA GLY A 48 13.64 9.06 15.59
C GLY A 48 14.27 9.34 16.96
N PRO A 49 15.15 10.37 17.04
CA PRO A 49 15.79 10.78 18.30
C PRO A 49 14.81 11.18 19.41
N ASP A 50 13.60 11.59 19.05
CA ASP A 50 12.51 11.95 19.96
C ASP A 50 11.56 10.77 20.27
N GLY A 51 11.86 9.57 19.77
CA GLY A 51 11.07 8.36 19.94
C GLY A 51 9.87 8.24 18.98
N THR A 52 9.70 9.18 18.04
CA THR A 52 8.62 9.10 17.05
C THR A 52 8.91 8.02 16.00
N PRO A 53 7.90 7.26 15.52
CA PRO A 53 8.12 6.28 14.46
C PRO A 53 8.52 6.94 13.14
N TYR A 54 9.41 6.30 12.38
CA TYR A 54 9.67 6.66 10.99
C TYR A 54 8.50 6.19 10.14
N GLN A 55 7.61 7.10 9.74
CA GLN A 55 6.43 6.74 8.97
C GLN A 55 5.98 7.82 7.98
N ALA A 56 5.49 7.37 6.83
CA ALA A 56 4.92 8.23 5.78
C ALA A 56 3.44 7.91 5.55
N PRO A 57 2.60 8.91 5.24
CA PRO A 57 1.17 8.71 5.05
C PRO A 57 0.86 7.95 3.76
N ALA A 58 -0.17 7.10 3.83
CA ALA A 58 -0.74 6.43 2.67
C ALA A 58 -2.25 6.27 2.81
N PHE A 59 -2.93 6.16 1.66
CA PHE A 59 -4.37 5.96 1.58
C PHE A 59 -4.69 4.82 0.63
N SER A 60 -5.71 4.04 0.96
CA SER A 60 -6.31 3.07 0.04
C SER A 60 -7.73 3.51 -0.30
N VAL A 61 -8.08 3.42 -1.58
CA VAL A 61 -9.46 3.54 -2.07
C VAL A 61 -9.92 2.18 -2.55
N LEU A 62 -10.93 1.61 -1.90
CA LEU A 62 -11.45 0.28 -2.19
C LEU A 62 -12.93 0.33 -2.58
N HIS A 63 -13.37 -0.69 -3.30
CA HIS A 63 -14.78 -0.96 -3.57
C HIS A 63 -15.20 -2.29 -2.95
N TYR A 64 -16.17 -2.24 -2.06
CA TYR A 64 -16.80 -3.41 -1.47
C TYR A 64 -17.81 -4.03 -2.43
N ALA A 65 -17.61 -5.29 -2.78
CA ALA A 65 -18.39 -6.00 -3.80
C ALA A 65 -19.44 -6.96 -3.21
N GLY A 66 -19.61 -6.98 -1.88
CA GLY A 66 -20.46 -7.93 -1.18
C GLY A 66 -19.69 -9.16 -0.66
N ASP A 67 -20.34 -9.97 0.18
CA ASP A 67 -19.81 -11.24 0.73
C ASP A 67 -18.41 -11.17 1.36
N GLY A 68 -18.05 -10.01 1.93
CA GLY A 68 -16.71 -9.82 2.51
C GLY A 68 -15.60 -9.64 1.47
N LEU A 69 -15.95 -9.35 0.21
CA LEU A 69 -15.01 -9.24 -0.91
C LEU A 69 -14.93 -7.82 -1.46
N PHE A 70 -13.81 -7.52 -2.12
CA PHE A 70 -13.53 -6.26 -2.80
C PHE A 70 -13.23 -6.52 -4.28
N ASP A 71 -13.69 -5.64 -5.17
CA ASP A 71 -13.42 -5.75 -6.62
C ASP A 71 -12.42 -4.72 -7.15
N TYR A 72 -11.98 -3.79 -6.30
CA TYR A 72 -11.02 -2.75 -6.64
C TYR A 72 -10.27 -2.25 -5.41
N GLU A 73 -9.00 -1.94 -5.59
CA GLU A 73 -8.12 -1.27 -4.64
C GLU A 73 -7.14 -0.35 -5.39
N LEU A 74 -6.93 0.84 -4.84
CA LEU A 74 -5.89 1.79 -5.25
C LEU A 74 -5.18 2.33 -4.01
N ASP A 75 -3.88 2.10 -3.94
CA ASP A 75 -3.03 2.70 -2.93
C ASP A 75 -2.32 3.94 -3.45
N LEU A 76 -2.35 4.99 -2.63
CA LEU A 76 -1.59 6.22 -2.82
C LEU A 76 -0.65 6.39 -1.63
N VAL A 77 0.64 6.25 -1.90
CA VAL A 77 1.70 6.37 -0.89
C VAL A 77 2.50 7.65 -1.14
N ASN A 78 2.80 8.41 -0.08
CA ASN A 78 3.72 9.53 -0.20
C ASN A 78 5.18 9.04 -0.30
N MET A 79 5.58 8.64 -1.50
CA MET A 79 6.93 8.12 -1.76
C MET A 79 8.05 9.15 -1.56
N ALA A 80 7.75 10.45 -1.60
CA ALA A 80 8.72 11.49 -1.30
C ALA A 80 9.15 11.41 0.18
N GLU A 81 8.18 11.35 1.09
CA GLU A 81 8.46 11.17 2.53
C GLU A 81 9.10 9.81 2.82
N VAL A 82 8.68 8.73 2.16
CA VAL A 82 9.36 7.42 2.28
C VAL A 82 10.85 7.53 1.95
N GLY A 83 11.20 8.25 0.88
CA GLY A 83 12.59 8.49 0.49
C GLY A 83 13.38 9.29 1.51
N GLU A 84 12.77 10.30 2.14
CA GLU A 84 13.38 11.08 3.22
C GLU A 84 13.64 10.20 4.46
N LEU A 85 12.71 9.30 4.78
CA LEU A 85 12.82 8.38 5.90
C LEU A 85 13.94 7.36 5.73
N PHE A 86 14.30 6.94 4.52
CA PHE A 86 15.48 6.10 4.29
C PHE A 86 16.76 6.80 4.76
N GLY A 87 16.91 8.09 4.44
CA GLY A 87 18.04 8.88 4.91
C GLY A 87 18.04 9.09 6.42
N ALA A 88 16.87 9.39 7.00
CA ALA A 88 16.74 9.67 8.43
C ALA A 88 16.93 8.43 9.32
N SER A 89 16.39 7.29 8.90
CA SER A 89 16.46 6.02 9.65
C SER A 89 17.77 5.27 9.44
N GLY A 90 18.48 5.55 8.33
CA GLY A 90 19.58 4.72 7.87
C GLY A 90 19.14 3.35 7.34
N TRP A 91 17.83 3.10 7.22
CA TRP A 91 17.30 1.91 6.60
C TRP A 91 17.61 1.92 5.11
N MET A 92 18.10 0.79 4.61
CA MET A 92 18.45 0.61 3.21
C MET A 92 17.65 -0.54 2.63
N PRO A 93 17.06 -0.36 1.44
CA PRO A 93 16.36 -1.45 0.78
C PRO A 93 17.31 -2.58 0.43
N GLY A 94 16.93 -3.81 0.80
CA GLY A 94 17.64 -5.01 0.39
C GLY A 94 17.47 -5.32 -1.10
N PRO A 95 18.26 -6.24 -1.66
CA PRO A 95 18.17 -6.63 -3.08
C PRO A 95 16.83 -7.29 -3.44
N GLU A 96 16.07 -7.75 -2.44
CA GLU A 96 14.78 -8.41 -2.61
C GLU A 96 13.61 -7.41 -2.69
N MET A 97 13.82 -6.14 -2.33
CA MET A 97 12.77 -5.13 -2.38
C MET A 97 12.28 -4.95 -3.82
N ALA A 98 10.97 -5.15 -4.01
CA ALA A 98 10.35 -4.98 -5.31
C ALA A 98 10.24 -3.50 -5.67
N PHE A 99 10.61 -3.18 -6.90
CA PHE A 99 10.35 -1.87 -7.50
C PHE A 99 9.39 -2.03 -8.69
N PRO A 100 8.50 -1.07 -8.94
CA PRO A 100 7.70 -1.06 -10.15
C PRO A 100 8.60 -1.15 -11.39
N GLY A 101 8.22 -1.97 -12.36
CA GLY A 101 8.90 -2.03 -13.65
C GLY A 101 8.90 -0.66 -14.37
N PRO A 102 9.69 -0.50 -15.44
CA PRO A 102 9.93 0.81 -16.06
C PRO A 102 8.67 1.47 -16.67
N ASN A 103 7.66 0.67 -17.03
CA ASN A 103 6.42 1.15 -17.65
C ASN A 103 5.20 0.52 -16.96
N PRO A 104 4.89 0.92 -15.71
CA PRO A 104 3.75 0.36 -15.01
C PRO A 104 2.45 0.89 -15.63
N ASP A 105 1.44 0.03 -15.74
CA ASP A 105 0.08 0.49 -16.08
C ASP A 105 -0.47 1.37 -14.95
N ARG A 106 -0.71 2.65 -15.24
CA ARG A 106 -1.21 3.68 -14.32
C ARG A 106 -2.71 3.93 -14.46
N ASN A 107 -3.45 3.09 -15.19
CA ASN A 107 -4.89 3.24 -15.32
C ASN A 107 -5.61 2.94 -13.99
N VAL A 108 -6.01 4.02 -13.31
CA VAL A 108 -6.78 3.98 -12.04
C VAL A 108 -8.29 3.90 -12.25
N THR A 109 -8.78 3.73 -13.48
CA THR A 109 -10.22 3.66 -13.71
C THR A 109 -10.77 2.39 -13.06
N PRO A 110 -11.67 2.51 -12.07
CA PRO A 110 -12.23 1.34 -11.41
C PRO A 110 -13.07 0.55 -12.41
N ARG A 111 -12.72 -0.73 -12.59
CA ARG A 111 -13.60 -1.64 -13.32
C ARG A 111 -14.58 -2.17 -12.30
N ARG A 112 -15.77 -1.56 -12.20
CA ARG A 112 -16.84 -2.13 -11.38
C ARG A 112 -17.20 -3.47 -11.99
N LEU A 113 -17.03 -4.55 -11.23
CA LEU A 113 -17.68 -5.79 -11.58
C LEU A 113 -19.17 -5.50 -11.50
N THR A 114 -19.94 -5.89 -12.52
CA THR A 114 -21.37 -6.08 -12.28
C THR A 114 -21.45 -7.08 -11.14
N SER A 115 -22.06 -6.70 -10.01
CA SER A 115 -22.22 -7.61 -8.86
C SER A 115 -22.62 -9.01 -9.33
N PRO A 116 -22.19 -10.08 -8.64
CA PRO A 116 -22.83 -11.37 -8.82
C PRO A 116 -24.36 -11.28 -8.68
#